data_AF-A0A7S1U8V3-F1
#
_entry.id   AF-A0A7S1U8V3-F1
#
_cell.length_a   1.000
_cell.length_b   1.000
_cell.length_c   1.000
_cell.angle_alpha   90.00
_cell.angle_beta   90.00
_cell.angle_gamma   90.00
#
_symmetry.space_group_name_H-M   'P 1'
#
loop_
_entity.id
_entity.type
_entity.pdbx_description
1 polymer ?
#
loop_
_entity_poly.entity_id
_entity_poly.type
_entity_poly.pdbx_seq_one_letter_code
_entity_poly.pdbx_strand_id
1 'polypeptide(L)'
;EDDANEKGGGGGDDDDDDDDEDVSNAPTTKRSLETITSGERLLEALEIAHQEWATLRAHEEAVRKAAAAGKPAPEAPAPSVLLLGLHPVAYVLRALRMVKAQHLEQALLVASFSQAEVILEFCAEVLASGLGVEIVSRAVVLLLRAFTVQITSSTKLRPALAKIQAHLRPELGRLRDTIGVNQAALEHIQRRGQEKGARRAPEDEGAAPGKKQRTA
;
A
#
# COMPACT_ATOMS: atom_id res chain seq x y z
N GLU A 1 -33.67 46.37 62.51
CA GLU A 1 -32.28 46.06 62.19
C GLU A 1 -32.28 45.20 60.93
N ASP A 2 -32.07 45.66 59.71
CA ASP A 2 -31.94 46.93 58.99
C ASP A 2 -32.05 46.49 57.50
N ASP A 3 -32.98 46.96 56.68
CA ASP A 3 -33.11 48.26 56.00
C ASP A 3 -32.77 48.13 54.48
N ALA A 4 -33.45 48.96 53.70
CA ALA A 4 -33.12 49.43 52.35
C ALA A 4 -33.22 48.48 51.12
N ASN A 5 -34.33 48.67 50.40
CA ASN A 5 -34.44 48.62 48.95
C ASN A 5 -33.76 49.87 48.34
N GLU A 6 -32.80 49.69 47.43
CA GLU A 6 -32.24 50.77 46.61
C GLU A 6 -32.10 50.34 45.14
N LYS A 7 -32.61 51.19 44.25
CA LYS A 7 -32.54 51.06 42.78
C LYS A 7 -31.29 51.76 42.25
N GLY A 8 -30.68 51.17 41.22
CA GLY A 8 -29.76 51.79 40.25
C GLY A 8 -29.04 50.67 39.50
N GLY A 9 -29.02 50.53 38.17
CA GLY A 9 -28.95 51.53 37.11
C GLY A 9 -27.52 51.51 36.55
N GLY A 10 -27.27 50.80 35.45
CA GLY A 10 -25.99 50.81 34.74
C GLY A 10 -25.90 49.71 33.68
N GLY A 11 -25.92 50.10 32.41
CA GLY A 11 -25.85 49.21 31.25
C GLY A 11 -24.45 48.69 30.93
N GLY A 12 -24.42 47.74 30.01
CA GLY A 12 -23.24 47.13 29.41
C GLY A 12 -23.71 45.99 28.50
N ASP A 13 -24.10 46.35 27.28
CA ASP A 13 -24.04 45.43 26.15
C ASP A 13 -22.55 45.14 25.91
N ASP A 14 -22.14 43.89 26.12
CA ASP A 14 -20.91 43.36 25.53
C ASP A 14 -21.36 42.12 24.73
N ASP A 15 -21.63 42.39 23.45
CA ASP A 15 -21.31 41.47 22.37
C ASP A 15 -19.84 41.07 22.52
N ASP A 16 -19.57 39.78 22.66
CA ASP A 16 -18.31 39.22 22.17
C ASP A 16 -18.66 38.01 21.32
N ASP A 17 -18.67 38.32 20.02
CA ASP A 17 -18.60 37.44 18.88
C ASP A 17 -17.44 36.43 18.96
N ASP A 18 -17.56 35.43 18.10
CA ASP A 18 -16.46 34.68 17.48
C ASP A 18 -15.64 33.72 18.34
N ASP A 19 -16.03 32.45 18.27
CA ASP A 19 -15.08 31.36 18.04
C ASP A 19 -15.68 30.39 17.00
N ASP A 20 -16.00 30.94 15.83
CA ASP A 20 -16.27 30.21 14.59
C ASP A 20 -14.95 30.16 13.76
N GLU A 21 -13.85 29.71 14.37
CA GLU A 21 -12.62 29.38 13.65
C GLU A 21 -12.30 27.88 13.68
N ASP A 22 -12.01 27.37 12.49
CA ASP A 22 -11.25 26.15 12.17
C ASP A 22 -12.01 24.87 11.73
N VAL A 23 -13.05 25.02 10.92
CA VAL A 23 -13.64 23.88 10.15
C VAL A 23 -12.99 23.72 8.75
N SER A 24 -12.13 24.64 8.31
CA SER A 24 -11.56 24.60 6.95
C SER A 24 -10.23 23.85 6.85
N ASN A 25 -9.46 23.70 7.94
CA ASN A 25 -8.15 23.04 7.93
C ASN A 25 -8.14 21.61 8.49
N ALA A 26 -9.19 21.23 9.23
CA ALA A 26 -9.37 19.90 9.80
C ALA A 26 -9.20 18.71 8.83
N PRO A 27 -9.68 18.73 7.56
CA PRO A 27 -9.50 17.57 6.67
C PRO A 27 -8.06 17.43 6.16
N THR A 28 -7.34 18.55 6.00
CA THR A 28 -5.96 18.56 5.49
C THR A 28 -4.98 18.13 6.59
N THR A 29 -5.14 18.65 7.80
CA THR A 29 -4.33 18.27 8.97
C THR A 29 -4.54 16.80 9.35
N LYS A 30 -5.79 16.31 9.35
CA LYS A 30 -6.10 14.88 9.60
C LYS A 30 -5.45 13.95 8.58
N ARG A 31 -5.46 14.31 7.28
CA ARG A 31 -4.77 13.53 6.23
C ARG A 31 -3.26 13.47 6.45
N SER A 32 -2.64 14.57 6.88
CA SER A 32 -1.21 14.60 7.21
C SER A 32 -0.88 13.72 8.42
N LEU A 33 -1.71 13.76 9.48
CA LEU A 33 -1.53 12.90 10.66
C LEU A 33 -1.70 11.41 10.34
N GLU A 34 -2.72 11.04 9.55
CA GLU A 34 -2.90 9.64 9.09
C GLU A 34 -1.71 9.16 8.26
N THR A 35 -1.13 10.04 7.45
CA THR A 35 0.04 9.75 6.60
C THR A 35 1.28 9.48 7.45
N ILE A 36 1.57 10.36 8.41
CA ILE A 36 2.72 10.24 9.32
C ILE A 36 2.59 8.95 10.13
N THR A 37 1.41 8.70 10.71
CA THR A 37 1.14 7.48 11.49
C THR A 37 1.34 6.21 10.64
N SER A 38 0.94 6.24 9.36
CA SER A 38 1.14 5.11 8.45
C SER A 38 2.62 4.89 8.10
N GLY A 39 3.39 5.98 7.98
CA GLY A 39 4.84 5.94 7.78
C GLY A 39 5.57 5.38 9.00
N GLU A 40 5.24 5.86 10.20
CA GLU A 40 5.84 5.37 11.45
C GLU A 40 5.61 3.88 11.64
N ARG A 41 4.39 3.39 11.41
CA ARG A 41 4.07 1.95 11.47
C ARG A 41 4.87 1.12 10.47
N LEU A 42 5.09 1.66 9.26
CA LEU A 42 5.90 0.99 8.24
C LEU A 42 7.37 0.91 8.70
N LEU A 43 7.90 1.99 9.26
CA LEU A 43 9.27 2.05 9.75
C LEU A 43 9.49 1.15 10.97
N GLU A 44 8.54 1.09 11.89
CA GLU A 44 8.55 0.15 13.01
C GLU A 44 8.55 -1.30 12.51
N ALA A 45 7.67 -1.63 11.56
CA ALA A 45 7.62 -2.96 10.98
C ALA A 45 8.92 -3.35 10.25
N LEU A 46 9.55 -2.38 9.59
CA LEU A 46 10.84 -2.56 8.94
C LEU A 46 11.95 -2.84 9.96
N GLU A 47 11.99 -2.10 11.06
CA GLU A 47 13.02 -2.26 12.10
C GLU A 47 12.95 -3.66 12.72
N ILE A 48 11.74 -4.09 13.11
CA ILE A 48 11.50 -5.43 13.65
C ILE A 48 11.94 -6.50 12.64
N ALA A 49 11.59 -6.33 11.36
CA ALA A 49 11.97 -7.27 10.32
C ALA A 49 13.48 -7.28 10.03
N HIS A 50 14.14 -6.13 10.13
CA HIS A 50 15.58 -6.01 9.90
C HIS A 50 16.39 -6.72 11.00
N GLN A 51 15.97 -6.58 12.26
CA GLN A 51 16.57 -7.29 13.39
C GLN A 51 16.43 -8.81 13.26
N GLU A 52 15.26 -9.28 12.84
CA GLU A 52 15.03 -10.70 12.57
C GLU A 52 15.91 -11.20 11.41
N TRP A 53 16.03 -10.41 10.33
CA TRP A 53 16.93 -10.73 9.23
C TRP A 53 18.39 -10.83 9.64
N ALA A 54 18.87 -9.94 10.50
CA ALA A 54 20.22 -10.02 11.04
C ALA A 54 20.44 -11.31 11.83
N THR A 55 19.44 -11.71 12.62
CA THR A 55 19.45 -12.95 13.41
C THR A 55 19.48 -14.19 12.51
N LEU A 56 18.64 -14.22 11.47
CA LEU A 56 18.61 -15.32 10.49
C LEU A 56 19.91 -15.42 9.69
N ARG A 57 20.46 -14.30 9.20
CA ARG A 57 21.75 -14.29 8.49
C ARG A 57 22.89 -14.78 9.39
N ALA A 58 22.91 -14.36 10.65
CA ALA A 58 23.92 -14.82 11.61
C ALA A 58 23.81 -16.33 11.89
N HIS A 59 22.58 -16.86 11.99
CA HIS A 59 22.35 -18.30 12.11
C HIS A 59 22.82 -19.06 10.87
N GLU A 60 22.46 -18.61 9.67
CA GLU A 60 22.91 -19.21 8.40
C GLU A 60 24.44 -19.25 8.30
N GLU A 61 25.12 -18.18 8.68
CA GLU A 61 26.58 -18.14 8.74
C GLU A 61 27.15 -19.12 9.77
N ALA A 62 26.52 -19.24 10.94
CA ALA A 62 26.93 -20.19 11.98
C ALA A 62 26.74 -21.64 11.52
N VAL A 63 25.64 -21.95 10.83
CA VAL A 63 25.38 -23.25 10.20
C VAL A 63 26.45 -23.55 9.16
N ARG A 64 26.76 -22.59 8.27
CA ARG A 64 27.78 -22.76 7.24
C ARG A 64 29.17 -23.02 7.85
N LYS A 65 29.53 -22.31 8.91
CA LYS A 65 30.79 -22.52 9.65
C LYS A 65 30.82 -23.88 10.36
N ALA A 66 29.71 -24.30 10.97
CA ALA A 66 29.60 -25.61 11.60
C ALA A 66 29.74 -26.74 10.56
N ALA A 67 29.07 -26.61 9.41
CA ALA A 67 29.17 -27.56 8.30
C ALA A 67 30.60 -27.66 7.76
N ALA A 68 31.29 -26.53 7.58
CA ALA A 68 32.70 -26.52 7.15
C ALA A 68 33.64 -27.15 8.19
N ALA A 69 33.27 -27.11 9.48
CA ALA A 69 34.02 -27.72 10.58
C ALA A 69 33.57 -29.15 10.92
N GLY A 70 32.61 -29.73 10.18
CA GLY A 70 32.05 -31.07 10.46
C GLY A 70 31.28 -31.16 11.79
N LYS A 71 30.84 -30.03 12.34
CA LYS A 71 30.06 -29.95 13.59
C LYS A 71 28.56 -29.98 13.30
N PRO A 72 27.73 -30.46 14.23
CA PRO A 72 26.28 -30.37 14.10
C PRO A 72 25.83 -28.91 13.95
N ALA A 73 24.80 -28.70 13.14
CA ALA A 73 24.25 -27.38 12.91
C ALA A 73 23.71 -26.78 14.24
N PRO A 74 23.95 -25.48 14.51
CA PRO A 74 23.34 -24.80 15.63
C PRO A 74 21.81 -24.79 15.50
N GLU A 75 21.11 -24.86 16.64
CA GLU A 75 19.65 -24.85 16.69
C GLU A 75 19.07 -23.62 15.99
N ALA A 76 17.96 -23.82 15.26
CA ALA A 76 17.29 -22.74 14.56
C ALA A 76 16.75 -21.72 15.57
N PRO A 77 16.90 -20.41 15.32
CA PRO A 77 16.31 -19.39 16.18
C PRO A 77 14.79 -19.57 16.24
N ALA A 78 14.22 -19.38 17.43
CA ALA A 78 12.78 -19.46 17.62
C ALA A 78 12.07 -18.37 16.79
N PRO A 79 10.93 -18.68 16.14
CA PRO A 79 10.22 -17.69 15.34
C PRO A 79 9.76 -16.52 16.22
N SER A 80 10.10 -15.31 15.79
CA SER A 80 9.77 -14.10 16.54
C SER A 80 8.25 -13.88 16.65
N VAL A 81 7.78 -13.72 17.89
CA VAL A 81 6.38 -13.42 18.22
C VAL A 81 5.98 -12.04 17.65
N LEU A 82 6.93 -11.10 17.56
CA LEU A 82 6.70 -9.75 17.05
C LEU A 82 6.36 -9.75 15.56
N LEU A 83 6.87 -10.72 14.81
CA LEU A 83 6.54 -10.92 13.40
C LEU A 83 5.21 -11.66 13.18
N LEU A 84 4.48 -12.00 14.26
CA LEU A 84 3.25 -12.79 14.19
C LEU A 84 3.47 -14.17 13.55
N GLY A 85 4.68 -14.73 13.67
CA GLY A 85 5.08 -15.98 13.02
C GLY A 85 5.23 -15.89 11.50
N LEU A 86 5.23 -14.68 10.92
CA LEU A 86 5.49 -14.46 9.50
C LEU A 86 6.99 -14.38 9.23
N HIS A 87 7.39 -14.76 8.01
CA HIS A 87 8.74 -14.47 7.52
C HIS A 87 8.95 -12.94 7.41
N PRO A 88 10.14 -12.38 7.73
CA PRO A 88 10.40 -10.93 7.71
C PRO A 88 9.94 -10.23 6.44
N VAL A 89 10.20 -10.86 5.29
CA VAL A 89 9.82 -10.35 3.97
C VAL A 89 8.30 -10.22 3.81
N ALA A 90 7.55 -11.21 4.30
CA ALA A 90 6.09 -11.21 4.24
C ALA A 90 5.48 -10.19 5.21
N TYR A 91 6.12 -9.98 6.36
CA TYR A 91 5.71 -9.01 7.36
C TYR A 91 5.83 -7.57 6.84
N VAL A 92 6.98 -7.21 6.26
CA VAL A 92 7.18 -5.89 5.64
C VAL A 92 6.23 -5.68 4.46
N LEU A 93 6.02 -6.70 3.63
CA LEU A 93 5.06 -6.61 2.52
C LEU A 93 3.63 -6.37 3.01
N ARG A 94 3.24 -6.99 4.13
CA ARG A 94 1.94 -6.73 4.77
C ARG A 94 1.85 -5.29 5.24
N ALA A 95 2.87 -4.78 5.93
CA ALA A 95 2.91 -3.38 6.38
C ALA A 95 2.79 -2.41 5.19
N LEU A 96 3.54 -2.64 4.11
CA LEU A 96 3.43 -1.85 2.88
C LEU A 96 2.02 -1.87 2.29
N ARG A 97 1.36 -3.03 2.25
CA ARG A 97 -0.02 -3.17 1.73
C ARG A 97 -1.07 -2.45 2.57
N MET A 98 -0.82 -2.23 3.85
CA MET A 98 -1.73 -1.51 4.73
C MET A 98 -1.69 0.00 4.52
N VAL A 99 -0.59 0.53 3.96
CA VAL A 99 -0.47 1.95 3.64
C VAL A 99 -1.36 2.27 2.43
N LYS A 100 -2.27 3.23 2.58
CA LYS A 100 -3.12 3.67 1.46
C LYS A 100 -2.23 4.21 0.33
N ALA A 101 -2.59 3.88 -0.90
CA ALA A 101 -1.84 4.25 -2.11
C ALA A 101 -1.54 5.76 -2.22
N GLN A 102 -2.42 6.61 -1.71
CA GLN A 102 -2.26 8.08 -1.70
C GLN A 102 -1.24 8.59 -0.67
N HIS A 103 -0.97 7.81 0.39
CA HIS A 103 -0.06 8.18 1.47
C HIS A 103 1.32 7.54 1.33
N LEU A 104 1.48 6.56 0.44
CA LEU A 104 2.71 5.79 0.29
C LEU A 104 3.95 6.66 0.01
N GLU A 105 3.82 7.66 -0.85
CA GLU A 105 4.95 8.55 -1.18
C GLU A 105 5.41 9.34 0.04
N GLN A 106 4.49 9.99 0.73
CA GLN A 106 4.79 10.78 1.92
C GLN A 106 5.29 9.89 3.08
N ALA A 107 4.71 8.70 3.25
CA ALA A 107 5.16 7.73 4.24
C ALA A 107 6.62 7.28 4.00
N LEU A 108 7.01 7.10 2.73
CA LEU A 108 8.39 6.73 2.37
C LEU A 108 9.37 7.91 2.43
N LEU A 109 8.89 9.15 2.27
CA LEU A 109 9.74 10.36 2.38
C LEU A 109 10.15 10.67 3.82
N VAL A 110 9.37 10.24 4.82
CA VAL A 110 9.74 10.37 6.24
C VAL A 110 10.91 9.44 6.61
N ALA A 111 11.20 8.43 5.80
CA ALA A 111 12.29 7.50 6.06
C ALA A 111 13.66 8.19 5.97
N SER A 112 14.57 7.82 6.86
CA SER A 112 15.99 8.15 6.73
C SER A 112 16.65 7.35 5.59
N PHE A 113 17.79 7.81 5.08
CA PHE A 113 18.51 7.07 4.03
C PHE A 113 18.87 5.64 4.45
N SER A 114 19.31 5.43 5.70
CA SER A 114 19.62 4.08 6.22
C SER A 114 18.42 3.15 6.16
N GLN A 115 17.22 3.65 6.48
CA GLN A 115 15.98 2.87 6.36
C GLN A 115 15.64 2.61 4.89
N ALA A 116 15.84 3.60 4.00
CA ALA A 116 15.65 3.42 2.57
C ALA A 116 16.57 2.32 1.99
N GLU A 117 17.82 2.21 2.47
CA GLU A 117 18.73 1.12 2.08
C GLU A 117 18.12 -0.25 2.43
N VAL A 118 17.63 -0.40 3.66
CA VAL A 118 16.99 -1.64 4.13
C VAL A 118 15.71 -1.95 3.35
N ILE A 119 14.87 -0.94 3.07
CA ILE A 119 13.66 -1.13 2.27
C ILE A 119 14.00 -1.62 0.87
N LEU A 120 15.04 -1.07 0.22
CA LEU A 120 15.48 -1.51 -1.10
C LEU A 120 15.99 -2.96 -1.10
N GLU A 121 16.72 -3.39 -0.05
CA GLU A 121 17.10 -4.79 0.12
C GLU A 121 15.86 -5.70 0.25
N PHE A 122 14.87 -5.30 1.06
CA PHE A 122 13.60 -6.01 1.16
C PHE A 122 12.88 -6.10 -0.17
N CYS A 123 12.78 -5.00 -0.91
CA CYS A 123 12.16 -4.98 -2.22
C CYS A 123 12.83 -5.95 -3.20
N ALA A 124 14.16 -6.09 -3.16
CA ALA A 124 14.89 -7.03 -4.00
C ALA A 124 14.47 -8.48 -3.72
N GLU A 125 14.35 -8.88 -2.46
CA GLU A 125 13.97 -10.25 -2.06
C GLU A 125 12.47 -10.53 -2.31
N VAL A 126 11.60 -9.54 -2.11
CA VAL A 126 10.16 -9.68 -2.44
C VAL A 126 9.96 -9.86 -3.94
N LEU A 127 10.68 -9.10 -4.77
CA LEU A 127 10.59 -9.21 -6.23
C LEU A 127 11.06 -10.57 -6.74
N ALA A 128 12.10 -11.14 -6.13
CA ALA A 128 12.55 -12.50 -6.44
C ALA A 128 11.46 -13.56 -6.12
N SER A 129 10.62 -13.30 -5.11
CA SER A 129 9.49 -14.17 -4.75
C SER A 129 8.23 -13.94 -5.60
N GLY A 130 8.19 -12.90 -6.45
CA GLY A 130 7.05 -12.56 -7.30
C GLY A 130 5.78 -12.09 -6.56
N LEU A 131 5.88 -11.79 -5.26
CA LEU A 131 4.74 -11.42 -4.43
C LEU A 131 4.55 -9.90 -4.39
N GLY A 132 3.34 -9.41 -4.70
CA GLY A 132 3.05 -7.97 -4.55
C GLY A 132 3.92 -7.06 -5.43
N VAL A 133 4.23 -7.51 -6.65
CA VAL A 133 5.11 -6.79 -7.60
C VAL A 133 4.68 -5.34 -7.79
N GLU A 134 3.38 -5.06 -7.92
CA GLU A 134 2.87 -3.70 -8.15
C GLU A 134 3.26 -2.70 -7.04
N ILE A 135 2.96 -3.04 -5.78
CA ILE A 135 3.23 -2.15 -4.65
C ILE A 135 4.72 -1.95 -4.43
N VAL A 136 5.51 -3.02 -4.59
CA VAL A 136 6.97 -2.98 -4.46
C VAL A 136 7.58 -2.17 -5.60
N SER A 137 7.11 -2.33 -6.82
CA SER A 137 7.55 -1.54 -7.98
C SER A 137 7.36 -0.05 -7.74
N ARG A 138 6.18 0.31 -7.22
CA ARG A 138 5.87 1.70 -6.89
C ARG A 138 6.77 2.23 -5.78
N ALA A 139 6.94 1.47 -4.68
CA ALA A 139 7.82 1.86 -3.58
C ALA A 139 9.27 2.06 -4.04
N VAL A 140 9.81 1.15 -4.85
CA VAL A 140 11.15 1.25 -5.44
C VAL A 140 11.30 2.53 -6.26
N VAL A 141 10.37 2.84 -7.16
CA VAL A 141 10.44 4.05 -7.99
C VAL A 141 10.40 5.32 -7.12
N LEU A 142 9.56 5.34 -6.09
CA LEU A 142 9.47 6.47 -5.16
C LEU A 142 10.78 6.67 -4.38
N LEU A 143 11.35 5.60 -3.84
CA LEU A 143 12.63 5.64 -3.12
C LEU A 143 13.80 6.06 -4.02
N LEU A 144 13.85 5.54 -5.25
CA LEU A 144 14.89 5.91 -6.21
C LEU A 144 14.81 7.39 -6.58
N ARG A 145 13.61 7.95 -6.69
CA ARG A 145 13.38 9.38 -6.97
C ARG A 145 13.73 10.26 -5.76
N ALA A 146 13.41 9.80 -4.55
CA ALA A 146 13.68 10.55 -3.33
C ALA A 146 15.17 10.61 -2.97
N PHE A 147 15.90 9.49 -3.13
CA PHE A 147 17.28 9.35 -2.65
C PHE A 147 18.31 9.18 -3.79
N THR A 148 18.06 9.75 -4.97
CA THR A 148 18.93 9.54 -6.16
C THR A 148 20.41 9.87 -5.89
N VAL A 149 20.70 10.95 -5.16
CA VAL A 149 22.09 11.38 -4.89
C VAL A 149 22.79 10.41 -3.94
N GLN A 150 22.10 9.97 -2.89
CA GLN A 150 22.64 9.07 -1.88
C GLN A 150 22.84 7.66 -2.45
N ILE A 151 21.88 7.20 -3.27
CA ILE A 151 21.94 5.88 -3.92
C ILE A 151 23.09 5.80 -4.92
N THR A 152 23.34 6.84 -5.71
CA THR A 152 24.44 6.84 -6.69
C THR A 152 25.82 6.89 -6.03
N SER A 153 25.91 7.47 -4.83
CA SER A 153 27.13 7.49 -3.99
C SER A 153 27.39 6.15 -3.29
N SER A 154 26.35 5.42 -2.88
CA SER A 154 26.48 4.16 -2.15
C SER A 154 26.83 2.98 -3.06
N THR A 155 28.03 2.40 -2.88
CA THR A 155 28.41 1.16 -3.59
C THR A 155 27.70 -0.07 -3.02
N LYS A 156 27.21 -0.01 -1.77
CA LYS A 156 26.56 -1.13 -1.06
C LYS A 156 25.23 -1.53 -1.70
N LEU A 157 24.50 -0.57 -2.28
CA LEU A 157 23.19 -0.81 -2.89
C LEU A 157 23.25 -1.39 -4.29
N ARG A 158 24.41 -1.35 -4.96
CA ARG A 158 24.57 -1.88 -6.33
C ARG A 158 24.05 -3.31 -6.53
N PRO A 159 24.38 -4.30 -5.67
CA PRO A 159 23.83 -5.65 -5.80
C PRO A 159 22.31 -5.69 -5.64
N ALA A 160 21.74 -4.94 -4.70
CA ALA A 160 20.29 -4.88 -4.50
C ALA A 160 19.58 -4.28 -5.72
N LEU A 161 20.10 -3.18 -6.27
CA LEU A 161 19.57 -2.54 -7.48
C LEU A 161 19.67 -3.45 -8.71
N ALA A 162 20.76 -4.21 -8.85
CA ALA A 162 20.92 -5.17 -9.93
C ALA A 162 19.86 -6.28 -9.85
N LYS A 163 19.60 -6.82 -8.65
CA LYS A 163 18.52 -7.80 -8.41
C LYS A 163 17.15 -7.19 -8.76
N ILE A 164 16.87 -5.98 -8.29
CA ILE A 164 15.62 -5.27 -8.60
C ILE A 164 15.47 -5.13 -10.10
N GLN A 165 16.49 -4.65 -10.82
CA GLN A 165 16.44 -4.47 -12.27
C GLN A 165 16.18 -5.80 -13.00
N ALA A 166 16.80 -6.89 -12.54
CA ALA A 166 16.65 -8.21 -13.13
C ALA A 166 15.23 -8.79 -12.99
N HIS A 167 14.55 -8.55 -11.86
CA HIS A 167 13.24 -9.14 -11.58
C HIS A 167 12.07 -8.20 -11.91
N LEU A 168 12.24 -6.89 -11.74
CA LEU A 168 11.15 -5.91 -11.85
C LEU A 168 10.52 -5.88 -13.25
N ARG A 169 11.34 -5.72 -14.31
CA ARG A 169 10.84 -5.62 -15.68
C ARG A 169 10.18 -6.93 -16.16
N PRO A 170 10.79 -8.11 -15.98
CA PRO A 170 10.15 -9.37 -16.39
C PRO A 170 8.85 -9.65 -15.66
N GLU A 171 8.78 -9.45 -14.34
CA GLU A 171 7.55 -9.72 -13.59
C GLU A 171 6.42 -8.76 -13.94
N LEU A 172 6.71 -7.46 -14.14
CA LEU A 172 5.72 -6.51 -14.65
C LEU A 172 5.24 -6.87 -16.07
N GLY A 173 6.16 -7.32 -16.93
CA GLY A 173 5.83 -7.82 -18.27
C GLY A 173 4.88 -9.02 -18.21
N ARG A 174 5.20 -10.02 -17.36
CA ARG A 174 4.38 -11.21 -17.14
C ARG A 174 2.98 -10.87 -16.63
N LEU A 175 2.88 -9.93 -15.69
CA LEU A 175 1.59 -9.45 -15.17
C LEU A 175 0.78 -8.74 -16.26
N ARG A 176 1.40 -7.84 -17.02
CA ARG A 176 0.76 -7.15 -18.15
C ARG A 176 0.24 -8.15 -19.18
N ASP A 177 1.05 -9.13 -19.55
CA ASP A 177 0.69 -10.12 -20.59
C ASP A 177 -0.48 -11.00 -20.12
N THR A 178 -0.47 -11.41 -18.84
CA THR A 178 -1.59 -12.16 -18.23
C THR A 178 -2.88 -11.34 -18.27
N ILE A 179 -2.82 -10.07 -17.85
CA ILE A 179 -3.98 -9.16 -17.89
C ILE A 179 -4.45 -8.95 -19.34
N GLY A 180 -3.53 -8.73 -20.28
CA GLY A 180 -3.84 -8.51 -21.68
C GLY A 180 -4.52 -9.70 -22.35
N VAL A 181 -4.03 -10.92 -22.10
CA VAL A 181 -4.66 -12.15 -22.60
C VAL A 181 -6.05 -12.34 -21.98
N ASN A 182 -6.19 -12.15 -20.66
CA ASN A 182 -7.46 -12.28 -19.97
C ASN A 182 -8.48 -11.25 -20.47
N GLN A 183 -8.06 -10.01 -20.66
CA GLN A 183 -8.90 -8.95 -21.21
C GLN A 183 -9.36 -9.29 -22.63
N ALA A 184 -8.45 -9.71 -23.52
CA ALA A 184 -8.80 -10.11 -24.88
C ALA A 184 -9.77 -11.31 -24.91
N ALA A 185 -9.59 -12.29 -24.02
CA ALA A 185 -10.49 -13.42 -23.88
C ALA A 185 -11.90 -13.00 -23.41
N LEU A 186 -11.98 -12.11 -22.41
CA LEU A 186 -13.25 -11.59 -21.92
C LEU A 186 -13.98 -10.75 -22.98
N GLU A 187 -13.26 -9.88 -23.70
CA GLU A 187 -13.81 -9.11 -24.82
C GLU A 187 -14.36 -10.02 -25.93
N HIS A 188 -13.65 -11.12 -26.23
CA HIS A 188 -14.12 -12.11 -27.21
C HIS A 188 -15.39 -12.83 -26.74
N ILE A 189 -15.45 -13.23 -25.47
CA ILE A 189 -16.64 -13.86 -24.87
C ILE A 189 -17.82 -12.89 -24.87
N GLN A 190 -17.60 -11.63 -24.48
CA GLN A 190 -18.62 -10.59 -24.47
C GLN A 190 -19.18 -10.34 -25.88
N ARG A 191 -18.32 -10.23 -26.89
CA ARG A 191 -18.73 -10.06 -28.30
C ARG A 191 -19.57 -11.23 -28.79
N ARG A 192 -19.14 -12.47 -28.54
CA ARG A 192 -19.91 -13.68 -28.87
C ARG A 192 -21.24 -13.74 -28.12
N GLY A 193 -21.28 -13.28 -26.87
CA GLY A 193 -22.50 -13.19 -26.08
C GLY A 193 -23.50 -12.19 -26.67
N GLN A 194 -23.03 -11.01 -27.07
CA GLN A 194 -23.82 -9.99 -27.75
C GLN A 194 -24.33 -10.48 -29.12
N GLU A 195 -23.50 -11.16 -29.91
CA GLU A 195 -23.92 -11.76 -31.19
C GLU A 195 -25.01 -12.83 -31.01
N LYS A 196 -24.92 -13.66 -29.96
CA LYS A 196 -25.95 -14.67 -29.63
C LYS A 196 -27.21 -14.04 -29.05
N GLY A 197 -27.10 -12.98 -28.25
CA GLY A 197 -28.22 -12.20 -27.74
C GLY A 197 -28.96 -11.45 -28.85
N ALA A 198 -28.21 -10.83 -29.76
CA ALA A 198 -28.73 -10.16 -30.95
C ALA A 198 -29.30 -11.14 -31.99
N ARG A 199 -28.86 -12.40 -32.02
CA ARG A 199 -29.54 -13.47 -32.79
C ARG A 199 -30.83 -13.97 -32.13
N ARG A 200 -31.05 -13.70 -30.83
CA ARG A 200 -32.25 -14.12 -30.08
C ARG A 200 -33.37 -13.08 -30.08
N ALA A 201 -33.11 -11.86 -30.53
CA ALA A 201 -34.10 -10.83 -30.78
C ALA A 201 -33.95 -10.39 -32.25
N PRO A 202 -34.93 -10.52 -33.18
CA PRO A 202 -36.39 -10.51 -32.98
C PRO A 202 -37.21 -11.50 -33.85
N GLU A 203 -38.29 -12.11 -33.32
CA GLU A 203 -39.40 -12.64 -34.16
C GLU A 203 -40.83 -12.50 -33.56
N ASP A 204 -41.05 -11.85 -32.40
CA ASP A 204 -42.39 -11.86 -31.75
C ASP A 204 -43.12 -10.50 -31.63
N GLU A 205 -42.80 -9.51 -32.49
CA GLU A 205 -43.58 -8.26 -32.58
C GLU A 205 -44.20 -8.04 -33.98
N GLY A 206 -44.73 -9.13 -34.55
CA GLY A 206 -45.38 -9.14 -35.86
C GLY A 206 -46.83 -9.62 -35.87
N ALA A 207 -47.59 -9.46 -34.78
CA ALA A 207 -49.02 -9.82 -34.74
C ALA A 207 -49.89 -8.59 -34.39
N ALA A 208 -50.21 -7.80 -35.41
CA ALA A 208 -51.18 -6.72 -35.30
C ALA A 208 -52.58 -7.28 -34.94
N PRO A 209 -53.27 -6.80 -33.88
CA PRO A 209 -54.65 -7.17 -33.65
C PRO A 209 -55.55 -6.38 -34.61
N GLY A 210 -56.33 -7.12 -35.39
CA GLY A 210 -57.23 -6.60 -36.42
C GLY A 210 -58.22 -5.55 -35.91
N LYS A 211 -58.42 -4.51 -36.72
CA LYS A 211 -59.50 -3.53 -36.61
C LYS A 211 -60.85 -4.24 -36.52
N LYS A 212 -61.50 -4.22 -35.34
CA LYS A 212 -62.95 -4.45 -35.24
C LYS A 212 -63.66 -3.11 -35.39
N GLN A 213 -64.02 -2.83 -36.63
CA GLN A 213 -65.03 -1.82 -36.96
C GLN A 213 -66.39 -2.51 -36.79
N ARG A 214 -67.16 -2.14 -35.76
CA ARG A 214 -68.60 -2.44 -35.69
C ARG A 214 -69.35 -1.12 -35.67
N THR A 215 -69.89 -0.83 -36.84
CA THR A 215 -70.99 0.09 -37.11
C THR A 215 -72.32 -0.48 -36.62
N ALA A 216 -73.23 0.45 -36.29
CA ALA A 216 -74.66 0.34 -35.99
C ALA A 216 -75.04 -0.23 -34.60
#